data_AF-A0A9E5NMR3-F1
#
_entry.id   AF-A0A9E5NMR3-F1
#
_cell.length_a   1.000
_cell.length_b   1.000
_cell.length_c   1.000
_cell.angle_alpha   90.00
_cell.angle_beta   90.00
_cell.angle_gamma   90.00
#
_symmetry.space_group_name_H-M   'P 1'
#
loop_
_entity.id
_entity.type
_entity.pdbx_description
1 polymer ?
#
loop_
_entity_poly.entity_id
_entity_poly.type
_entity_poly.pdbx_seq_one_letter_code
_entity_poly.pdbx_strand_id
1 'polypeptide(L)' 'RLVAAHDWDVFGALRAGCRGAYLARGRSSYHPLYEKPDVVGGDLAEVTDRILQIDI' A
#
# COMPACT_ATOMS: atom_id res chain seq x y z
N ARG A 1 -8.23 1.21 -5.67
CA ARG A 1 -7.20 1.42 -4.63
C ARG A 1 -6.08 2.31 -5.16
N LEU A 2 -5.41 3.09 -4.32
CA LEU A 2 -4.18 3.81 -4.65
C LEU A 2 -2.95 2.93 -4.35
N VAL A 3 -1.95 2.91 -5.22
CA VAL A 3 -0.69 2.17 -5.03
C VAL A 3 0.46 3.16 -4.98
N ALA A 4 1.28 3.13 -3.93
CA ALA A 4 2.43 4.04 -3.82
C ALA A 4 3.58 3.45 -2.99
N ALA A 5 4.80 3.89 -3.31
CA ALA A 5 6.02 3.57 -2.55
C ALA A 5 6.30 4.54 -1.40
N HIS A 6 5.64 5.69 -1.41
CA HIS A 6 5.66 6.61 -0.29
C HIS A 6 4.49 6.28 0.62
N ASP A 7 4.77 6.14 1.91
CA ASP A 7 3.79 5.82 2.93
C ASP A 7 2.76 6.94 3.13
N TRP A 8 3.17 8.21 2.96
CA TRP A 8 2.27 9.37 3.05
C TRP A 8 1.23 9.43 1.92
N ASP A 9 1.53 8.94 0.72
CA ASP A 9 0.55 8.80 -0.36
C ASP A 9 -0.53 7.75 -0.01
N VAL A 10 -0.08 6.59 0.49
CA VAL A 10 -0.98 5.50 0.91
C VAL A 10 -1.83 5.96 2.11
N PHE A 11 -1.20 6.59 3.10
CA PHE A 11 -1.91 7.14 4.25
C PHE A 11 -2.93 8.20 3.82
N GLY A 12 -2.56 9.13 2.93
CA GLY A 12 -3.48 10.12 2.36
C GLY A 12 -4.69 9.48 1.71
N ALA A 13 -4.50 8.40 0.94
CA ALA A 13 -5.59 7.65 0.34
C ALA A 13 -6.51 7.01 1.39
N LEU A 14 -5.96 6.35 2.41
CA LEU A 14 -6.74 5.76 3.50
C LEU A 14 -7.54 6.84 4.25
N ARG A 15 -6.93 7.99 4.53
CA ARG A 15 -7.60 9.15 5.16
C ARG A 15 -8.72 9.75 4.32
N ALA A 16 -8.65 9.60 3.00
CA ALA A 16 -9.71 10.02 2.07
C ALA A 16 -10.84 8.98 1.93
N GLY A 17 -10.78 7.84 2.63
CA GLY A 17 -11.74 6.75 2.51
C GLY A 17 -11.49 5.82 1.31
N CYS A 18 -10.35 5.96 0.64
CA CYS A 18 -9.94 5.05 -0.44
C CYS A 18 -9.21 3.83 0.13
N ARG A 19 -9.21 2.72 -0.62
CA ARG A 19 -8.28 1.60 -0.37
C ARG A 19 -6.85 1.98 -0.81
N GLY A 20 -5.83 1.48 -0.12
CA GLY A 20 -4.41 1.76 -0.41
C GLY A 20 -3.55 0.50 -0.43
N ALA A 21 -2.47 0.50 -1.21
CA ALA A 21 -1.45 -0.54 -1.22
C ALA A 21 -0.05 0.07 -1.17
N TYR A 22 0.81 -0.45 -0.30
CA TYR A 22 2.17 0.05 -0.10
C TYR A 22 3.21 -0.80 -0.82
N LEU A 23 3.98 -0.17 -1.71
CA LEU A 23 5.14 -0.75 -2.35
C LEU A 23 6.37 -0.54 -1.46
N ALA A 24 6.70 -1.55 -0.67
CA ALA A 24 7.82 -1.57 0.28
C ALA A 24 9.17 -1.76 -0.45
N ARG A 25 9.51 -0.81 -1.33
CA ARG A 25 10.79 -0.83 -2.06
C ARG A 25 11.92 -0.22 -1.22
N GLY A 26 13.07 -0.87 -1.24
CA GLY A 26 14.30 -0.35 -0.64
C GLY A 26 14.31 -0.46 0.90
N ARG A 27 14.87 0.55 1.56
CA ARG A 27 15.08 0.56 3.03
C ARG A 27 14.00 1.31 3.82
N SER A 28 13.10 2.02 3.13
CA SER A 28 12.05 2.79 3.77
C SER A 28 10.97 1.85 4.32
N SER A 29 10.57 2.08 5.56
CA SER A 29 9.50 1.33 6.23
C SER A 29 8.23 2.17 6.27
N TYR A 30 7.08 1.51 6.28
CA TYR A 30 5.80 2.17 6.51
C TYR A 30 5.75 2.79 7.90
N HIS A 31 5.33 4.06 8.02
CA HIS A 31 5.27 4.74 9.31
C HIS A 31 4.38 3.99 10.33
N PRO A 32 4.86 3.71 11.56
CA PRO A 32 4.19 2.80 12.48
C PRO A 32 2.87 3.34 13.07
N LEU A 33 2.66 4.66 13.02
CA LEU A 33 1.44 5.32 13.51
C LEU A 33 0.39 5.54 12.41
N TYR A 34 0.70 5.23 11.15
CA TYR A 34 -0.29 5.35 10.07
C TYR A 34 -1.23 4.16 10.10
N GLU A 35 -2.47 4.39 9.67
CA GLU A 35 -3.39 3.31 9.33
C GLU A 35 -2.73 2.42 8.29
N LYS A 36 -2.76 1.10 8.49
CA LYS A 36 -2.06 0.17 7.62
C LYS A 36 -2.90 -0.14 6.38
N PRO A 37 -2.31 -0.11 5.18
CA PRO A 37 -2.98 -0.65 4.00
C PRO A 37 -3.21 -2.16 4.17
N ASP A 38 -4.24 -2.67 3.50
CA ASP A 38 -4.54 -4.10 3.43
C ASP A 38 -3.57 -4.86 2.51
N VAL A 39 -2.86 -4.16 1.61
CA VAL A 39 -1.84 -4.72 0.74
C VAL A 39 -0.49 -4.05 0.93
N VAL A 40 0.54 -4.87 1.12
CA VAL A 40 1.96 -4.50 1.13
C VAL A 40 2.72 -5.52 0.28
N GLY A 41 3.64 -5.07 -0.57
CA GLY A 41 4.53 -5.94 -1.34
C GLY A 41 5.87 -5.28 -1.64
N GLY A 42 6.91 -6.08 -1.87
CA GLY A 42 8.29 -5.60 -2.11
C GLY A 42 8.53 -5.09 -3.53
N ASP A 43 7.73 -5.55 -4.49
CA ASP A 43 7.73 -5.10 -5.88
C ASP A 43 6.29 -4.97 -6.42
N LEU A 44 6.17 -4.49 -7.66
CA LEU A 44 4.86 -4.30 -8.28
C LEU A 44 4.15 -5.62 -8.61
N ALA A 45 4.89 -6.69 -8.91
CA ALA A 45 4.27 -7.98 -9.23
C ALA A 45 3.59 -8.55 -7.99
N GLU A 46 4.27 -8.56 -6.85
CA GLU A 46 3.70 -9.00 -5.57
C GLU A 46 2.48 -8.15 -5.16
N VAL A 47 2.56 -6.82 -5.32
CA VAL A 47 1.42 -5.94 -5.04
C VAL A 47 0.25 -6.29 -5.96
N THR A 48 0.48 -6.45 -7.26
CA THR A 48 -0.57 -6.83 -8.22
C THR A 48 -1.20 -8.17 -7.86
N ASP A 49 -0.41 -9.20 -7.58
CA ASP A 49 -0.93 -10.53 -7.24
C ASP A 49 -1.84 -10.48 -6.00
N ARG A 50 -1.42 -9.75 -4.96
CA ARG A 50 -2.23 -9.56 -3.74
C ARG A 50 -3.52 -8.77 -4.01
N ILE A 51 -3.48 -7.79 -4.91
CA ILE A 51 -4.68 -7.04 -5.31
C ILE A 51 -5.69 -7.97 -5.97
N LEU A 52 -5.23 -8.78 -6.93
CA LEU A 52 -6.07 -9.74 -7.65
C LEU A 52 -6.69 -10.78 -6.71
N GLN A 53 -6.04 -11.12 -5.59
CA GLN A 53 -6.58 -12.06 -4.60
C GLN A 53 -7.72 -11.49 -3.74
N ILE A 54 -7.81 -10.17 -3.56
CA ILE A 54 -8.77 -9.57 -2.62
C ILE A 54 -9.82 -8.65 -3.25
N ASP A 55 -9.57 -8.16 -4.48
CA ASP A 55 -10.52 -7.30 -5.21
C ASP A 55 -11.31 -8.04 -6.30
N ILE A 56 -10.96 -9.30 -6.62
CA ILE A 56 -11.69 -10.17 -7.54
C ILE A 56 -12.40 -11.25 -6.74
#